data_AF-A0A7L4MLG6-F1
#
_entry.id   AF-A0A7L4MLG6-F1
#
_cell.length_a   1.000
_cell.length_b   1.000
_cell.length_c   1.000
_cell.angle_alpha   90.00
_cell.angle_beta   90.00
_cell.angle_gamma   90.00
#
_symmetry.space_group_name_H-M   'P 1'
#
loop_
_entity.id
_entity.type
_entity.pdbx_description
1 polymer ?
#
loop_
_entity_poly.entity_id
_entity_poly.type
_entity_poly.pdbx_seq_one_letter_code
_entity_poly.pdbx_strand_id
1 'polypeptide(L)'
;KAALFVSNNSRRSVAELERRFSRLGFRGVRAEHVFSSALCSALFLRQRLLGGGGGGGAGGDGTGGGRVFVLGGEGLRGEVRDAGLRLAGEGEPAAGAAEPVRAVLVGYDDQFTFAKLAQACGYLRDPQCLLVATDPDPWHPLSDGQRTPGTGSLTAAVETASGRKALVVGKPNTYMFDCIVERFGVDPSRTLMVGDRLETDILFGKNCGLSTILTLTGVSRLEEAQAYMASDSAAAKDLVPNYYVDSIADLIPGLDE
;
A
#
# COMPACT_ATOMS: atom_id res chain seq x y z
N LYS A 1 11.03 -20.73 -10.63
CA LYS A 1 9.83 -20.24 -9.92
C LYS A 1 10.29 -19.10 -9.02
N ALA A 2 9.65 -17.93 -9.04
CA ALA A 2 10.00 -16.79 -8.18
C ALA A 2 8.87 -16.54 -7.18
N ALA A 3 9.21 -16.12 -5.96
CA ALA A 3 8.24 -15.76 -4.93
C ALA A 3 8.45 -14.30 -4.54
N LEU A 4 7.38 -13.52 -4.62
CA LEU A 4 7.33 -12.11 -4.24
C LEU A 4 6.26 -11.94 -3.16
N PHE A 5 6.46 -11.00 -2.25
CA PHE A 5 5.61 -10.78 -1.09
C PHE A 5 4.99 -9.40 -1.14
N VAL A 6 3.66 -9.32 -1.16
CA VAL A 6 2.91 -8.06 -1.30
C VAL A 6 2.07 -7.80 -0.06
N SER A 7 2.30 -6.67 0.64
CA SER A 7 1.64 -6.36 1.90
C SER A 7 1.06 -4.95 1.95
N ASN A 8 -0.22 -4.82 2.34
CA ASN A 8 -0.82 -3.53 2.68
C ASN A 8 -0.30 -2.93 4.00
N ASN A 9 0.58 -3.63 4.73
CA ASN A 9 1.11 -3.13 5.99
C ASN A 9 2.12 -1.99 5.77
N SER A 10 1.73 -0.76 6.12
CA SER A 10 2.57 0.44 6.02
C SER A 10 3.38 0.76 7.28
N ARG A 11 3.36 -0.09 8.32
CA ARG A 11 4.02 0.19 9.61
C ARG A 11 5.54 0.01 9.58
N ARG A 12 6.03 -0.84 8.67
CA ARG A 12 7.41 -1.32 8.66
C ARG A 12 8.08 -0.96 7.34
N SER A 13 9.34 -0.55 7.45
CA SER A 13 10.24 -0.48 6.30
C SER A 13 10.48 -1.88 5.70
N VAL A 14 10.95 -1.92 4.45
CA VAL A 14 11.34 -3.17 3.78
C VAL A 14 12.41 -3.92 4.58
N ALA A 15 13.39 -3.22 5.15
CA ALA A 15 14.45 -3.81 5.99
C ALA A 15 13.89 -4.43 7.29
N GLU A 16 12.82 -3.87 7.86
CA GLU A 16 12.12 -4.46 9.01
C GLU A 16 11.27 -5.67 8.63
N LEU A 17 10.65 -5.64 7.43
CA LEU A 17 9.90 -6.78 6.91
C LEU A 17 10.82 -7.97 6.61
N GLU A 18 11.96 -7.75 5.98
CA GLU A 18 12.98 -8.79 5.74
C GLU A 18 13.45 -9.44 7.05
N ARG A 19 13.75 -8.62 8.08
CA ARG A 19 14.09 -9.12 9.42
C ARG A 19 12.94 -9.90 10.05
N ARG A 20 11.69 -9.50 9.82
CA ARG A 20 10.51 -10.23 10.30
C ARG A 20 10.38 -11.60 9.62
N PHE A 21 10.58 -11.70 8.31
CA PHE A 21 10.60 -12.97 7.59
C PHE A 21 11.64 -13.92 8.19
N SER A 22 12.87 -13.42 8.38
CA SER A 22 13.96 -14.19 8.98
C SER A 22 13.61 -14.71 10.37
N ARG A 23 13.04 -13.86 11.24
CA ARG A 23 12.62 -14.24 12.60
C ARG A 23 11.51 -15.29 12.63
N LEU A 24 10.63 -15.30 11.62
CA LEU A 24 9.56 -16.29 11.48
C LEU A 24 10.03 -17.60 10.84
N GLY A 25 11.32 -17.72 10.50
CA GLY A 25 11.91 -18.93 9.94
C GLY A 25 11.94 -18.98 8.41
N PHE A 26 11.46 -17.94 7.72
CA PHE A 26 11.53 -17.87 6.26
C PHE A 26 12.95 -17.46 5.82
N ARG A 27 13.67 -18.39 5.21
CA ARG A 27 15.03 -18.18 4.69
C ARG A 27 15.00 -17.77 3.22
N GLY A 28 15.99 -17.00 2.78
CA GLY A 28 16.15 -16.62 1.37
C GLY A 28 15.21 -15.50 0.87
N VAL A 29 14.38 -14.93 1.75
CA VAL A 29 13.62 -13.71 1.45
C VAL A 29 14.57 -12.52 1.55
N ARG A 30 14.80 -11.84 0.43
CA ARG A 30 15.59 -10.61 0.34
C ARG A 30 14.68 -9.40 0.30
N ALA A 31 15.16 -8.25 0.73
CA ALA A 31 14.45 -6.96 0.64
C ALA A 31 13.80 -6.72 -0.75
N GLU A 32 14.49 -7.09 -1.84
CA GLU A 32 13.98 -6.93 -3.20
C GLU A 32 12.74 -7.76 -3.55
N HIS A 33 12.45 -8.83 -2.80
CA HIS A 33 11.27 -9.66 -2.99
C HIS A 33 10.02 -9.09 -2.28
N VAL A 34 10.16 -8.03 -1.47
CA VAL A 34 9.09 -7.52 -0.60
C VAL A 34 8.59 -6.17 -1.11
N PHE A 35 7.29 -6.10 -1.36
CA PHE A 35 6.56 -4.91 -1.80
C PHE A 35 5.51 -4.56 -0.75
N SER A 36 5.78 -3.53 0.05
CA SER A 36 4.81 -2.99 1.00
C SER A 36 4.08 -1.79 0.42
N SER A 37 2.88 -1.52 0.93
CA SER A 37 2.16 -0.29 0.62
C SER A 37 2.96 0.96 0.99
N ALA A 38 3.84 0.90 2.00
CA ALA A 38 4.75 1.99 2.34
C ALA A 38 5.76 2.26 1.22
N LEU A 39 6.50 1.23 0.78
CA LEU A 39 7.46 1.32 -0.32
C LEU A 39 6.78 1.85 -1.59
N CYS A 40 5.69 1.21 -1.99
CA CYS A 40 4.99 1.56 -3.23
C CYS A 40 4.40 2.98 -3.14
N SER A 41 3.94 3.43 -1.98
CA SER A 41 3.45 4.81 -1.81
C SER A 41 4.57 5.84 -1.93
N ALA A 42 5.76 5.52 -1.40
CA ALA A 42 6.92 6.37 -1.55
C ALA A 42 7.37 6.47 -3.01
N LEU A 43 7.40 5.35 -3.74
CA LEU A 43 7.69 5.31 -5.18
C LEU A 43 6.66 6.08 -6.01
N PHE A 44 5.36 5.92 -5.68
CA PHE A 44 4.27 6.68 -6.30
C PHE A 44 4.47 8.18 -6.14
N LEU A 45 4.71 8.64 -4.92
CA LEU A 45 4.93 10.04 -4.63
C LEU A 45 6.21 10.56 -5.29
N ARG A 46 7.29 9.76 -5.34
CA ARG A 46 8.53 10.12 -6.04
C ARG A 46 8.27 10.39 -7.51
N GLN A 47 7.53 9.50 -8.18
CA GLN A 47 7.18 9.67 -9.58
C GLN A 47 6.31 10.91 -9.80
N ARG A 48 5.32 11.16 -8.92
CA ARG A 48 4.39 12.29 -9.07
C ARG A 48 5.01 13.64 -8.72
N LEU A 49 5.91 13.69 -7.74
CA LEU A 49 6.48 14.93 -7.23
C LEU A 49 7.80 15.30 -7.92
N LEU A 50 8.61 14.32 -8.34
CA LEU A 50 9.93 14.53 -8.96
C LEU A 50 9.97 14.17 -10.45
N GLY A 51 9.07 13.31 -10.92
CA GLY A 51 9.07 12.78 -12.30
C GLY A 51 8.58 13.73 -13.39
N GLY A 52 8.21 14.97 -13.06
CA GLY A 52 7.79 16.00 -14.04
C GLY A 52 8.94 16.60 -14.87
N GLY A 53 10.19 16.18 -14.66
CA GLY A 53 11.38 16.69 -15.35
C GLY A 53 11.66 16.00 -16.69
N GLY A 54 10.73 16.09 -17.64
CA GLY A 54 10.92 15.66 -19.03
C GLY A 54 10.96 16.85 -19.99
N GLY A 55 12.09 17.55 -20.04
CA GLY A 55 12.34 18.63 -21.01
C GLY A 55 13.69 19.27 -20.79
N GLY A 56 14.64 18.97 -21.69
CA GLY A 56 15.99 19.52 -21.66
C GLY A 56 15.99 21.04 -21.58
N GLY A 57 16.61 21.55 -20.53
CA GLY A 57 16.83 22.97 -20.31
C GLY A 57 17.77 23.13 -19.13
N ALA A 58 19.07 23.19 -19.41
CA ALA A 58 20.05 23.72 -18.47
C ALA A 58 19.63 25.17 -18.14
N GLY A 59 18.89 25.36 -17.04
CA GLY A 59 18.35 26.67 -16.67
C GLY A 59 17.16 26.70 -15.71
N GLY A 60 16.61 25.57 -15.26
CA GLY A 60 15.58 25.56 -14.20
C GLY A 60 16.20 25.61 -12.81
N ASP A 61 15.80 26.60 -12.01
CA ASP A 61 16.08 26.67 -10.58
C ASP A 61 15.63 25.38 -9.87
N GLY A 62 16.43 24.87 -8.92
CA GLY A 62 16.20 23.60 -8.22
C GLY A 62 14.99 23.56 -7.28
N THR A 63 13.83 24.11 -7.68
CA THR A 63 12.63 24.32 -6.85
C THR A 63 11.53 23.27 -7.06
N GLY A 64 11.79 22.22 -7.85
CA GLY A 64 10.82 21.18 -8.20
C GLY A 64 10.52 20.11 -7.13
N GLY A 65 10.80 20.35 -5.84
CA GLY A 65 10.61 19.35 -4.78
C GLY A 65 9.62 19.80 -3.71
N GLY A 66 8.44 19.19 -3.66
CA GLY A 66 7.46 19.39 -2.58
C GLY A 66 7.72 18.54 -1.34
N ARG A 67 7.12 18.92 -0.21
CA ARG A 67 7.15 18.12 1.03
C ARG A 67 5.92 17.20 1.14
N VAL A 68 6.09 16.08 1.83
CA VAL A 68 5.03 15.11 2.13
C VAL A 68 4.67 15.20 3.62
N PHE A 69 3.41 15.49 3.92
CA PHE A 69 2.88 15.36 5.28
C PHE A 69 2.38 13.93 5.47
N VAL A 70 3.00 13.20 6.41
CA VAL A 70 2.72 11.77 6.63
C VAL A 70 1.92 11.60 7.92
N LEU A 71 0.74 11.00 7.79
CA LEU A 71 -0.02 10.40 8.87
C LEU A 71 0.38 8.93 8.96
N GLY A 72 1.40 8.64 9.77
CA GLY A 72 1.94 7.29 9.91
C GLY A 72 3.24 7.25 10.71
N GLY A 73 3.63 6.05 11.12
CA GLY A 73 4.83 5.82 11.93
C GLY A 73 6.16 5.93 11.19
N GLU A 74 7.26 5.73 11.92
CA GLU A 74 8.63 5.88 11.40
C GLU A 74 8.98 4.95 10.24
N GLY A 75 8.40 3.74 10.17
CA GLY A 75 8.61 2.84 9.02
C GLY A 75 8.15 3.47 7.70
N LEU A 76 6.96 4.08 7.68
CA LEU A 76 6.44 4.78 6.50
C LEU A 76 7.25 6.04 6.17
N ARG A 77 7.60 6.81 7.20
CA ARG A 77 8.44 8.01 7.07
C ARG A 77 9.83 7.66 6.51
N GLY A 78 10.39 6.54 6.93
CA GLY A 78 11.62 5.95 6.42
C GLY A 78 11.57 5.69 4.92
N GLU A 79 10.54 4.98 4.45
CA GLU A 79 10.37 4.71 3.01
C GLU A 79 10.24 5.99 2.17
N VAL A 80 9.54 7.01 2.70
CA VAL A 80 9.45 8.32 2.03
C VAL A 80 10.82 8.99 1.94
N ARG A 81 11.63 8.94 3.01
CA ARG A 81 13.01 9.47 3.01
C ARG A 81 13.92 8.70 2.04
N ASP A 82 13.85 7.37 2.05
CA ASP A 82 14.66 6.50 1.20
C ASP A 82 14.33 6.67 -0.29
N ALA A 83 13.09 7.10 -0.61
CA ALA A 83 12.69 7.51 -1.95
C ALA A 83 13.18 8.91 -2.36
N GLY A 84 13.93 9.61 -1.50
CA GLY A 84 14.46 10.95 -1.75
C GLY A 84 13.45 12.08 -1.58
N LEU A 85 12.31 11.82 -0.91
CA LEU A 85 11.28 12.81 -0.64
C LEU A 85 11.50 13.48 0.72
N ARG A 86 11.08 14.74 0.82
CA ARG A 86 11.19 15.53 2.06
C ARG A 86 9.90 15.44 2.88
N LEU A 87 10.03 15.27 4.19
CA LEU A 87 8.91 15.21 5.11
C LEU A 87 8.57 16.60 5.65
N ALA A 88 7.28 16.90 5.79
CA ALA A 88 6.84 18.09 6.50
C ALA A 88 7.16 17.97 8.01
N GLY A 89 7.60 19.08 8.63
CA GLY A 89 8.01 19.13 10.04
C GLY A 89 9.42 18.62 10.35
N GLU A 90 10.19 18.15 9.36
CA GLU A 90 11.60 17.79 9.52
C GLU A 90 12.51 18.86 8.87
N GLY A 91 13.54 19.31 9.59
CA GLY A 91 14.57 20.21 9.06
C GLY A 91 14.10 21.62 8.70
N GLU A 92 13.00 22.11 9.31
CA GLU A 92 12.48 23.45 9.02
C GLU A 92 13.41 24.56 9.55
N PRO A 93 13.94 25.46 8.69
CA PRO A 93 14.60 26.66 9.17
C PRO A 93 13.56 27.59 9.81
N ALA A 94 13.82 28.03 11.04
CA ALA A 94 12.92 28.85 11.86
C ALA A 94 12.50 30.21 11.25
N ALA A 95 13.05 30.60 10.08
CA ALA A 95 12.85 31.93 9.49
C ALA A 95 12.82 31.94 7.94
N GLY A 96 12.61 30.80 7.27
CA GLY A 96 12.55 30.72 5.80
C GLY A 96 11.15 30.38 5.27
N ALA A 97 10.86 30.73 4.01
CA ALA A 97 9.68 30.24 3.30
C ALA A 97 9.80 28.72 3.13
N ALA A 98 9.24 27.97 4.07
CA ALA A 98 9.27 26.52 4.04
C ALA A 98 8.55 26.03 2.77
N GLU A 99 9.16 25.11 2.03
CA GLU A 99 8.62 24.63 0.75
C GLU A 99 7.18 24.13 0.89
N PRO A 100 6.33 24.25 -0.13
CA PRO A 100 4.94 23.83 0.01
C PRO A 100 4.83 22.32 0.29
N VAL A 101 3.88 21.94 1.14
CA VAL A 101 3.43 20.55 1.25
C VAL A 101 2.63 20.23 -0.01
N ARG A 102 3.09 19.24 -0.78
CA ARG A 102 2.50 18.85 -2.08
C ARG A 102 1.77 17.52 -2.02
N ALA A 103 1.89 16.78 -0.91
CA ALA A 103 1.12 15.58 -0.68
C ALA A 103 0.83 15.38 0.82
N VAL A 104 -0.37 14.88 1.11
CA VAL A 104 -0.72 14.22 2.36
C VAL A 104 -0.77 12.72 2.10
N LEU A 105 0.05 11.96 2.83
CA LEU A 105 0.08 10.50 2.79
C LEU A 105 -0.54 9.93 4.06
N VAL A 106 -1.63 9.18 3.90
CA VAL A 106 -2.32 8.48 4.98
C VAL A 106 -1.87 7.03 5.02
N GLY A 107 -1.22 6.62 6.08
CA GLY A 107 -0.92 5.22 6.39
C GLY A 107 -1.49 4.80 7.73
N TYR A 108 -1.01 3.67 8.25
CA TYR A 108 -1.32 3.27 9.61
C TYR A 108 -0.64 4.22 10.60
N ASP A 109 -1.44 4.96 11.36
CA ASP A 109 -0.99 5.92 12.38
C ASP A 109 -1.65 5.60 13.73
N ASP A 110 -0.92 4.89 14.60
CA ASP A 110 -1.36 4.64 15.98
C ASP A 110 -1.25 5.87 16.88
N GLN A 111 -0.73 6.98 16.35
CA GLN A 111 -0.70 8.30 16.97
C GLN A 111 -1.59 9.29 16.21
N PHE A 112 -2.64 8.81 15.53
CA PHE A 112 -3.59 9.67 14.83
C PHE A 112 -4.33 10.57 15.83
N THR A 113 -4.40 11.87 15.55
CA THR A 113 -5.06 12.85 16.42
C THR A 113 -5.90 13.82 15.61
N PHE A 114 -6.86 14.47 16.28
CA PHE A 114 -7.65 15.54 15.66
C PHE A 114 -6.77 16.71 15.16
N ALA A 115 -5.68 17.02 15.87
CA ALA A 115 -4.73 18.06 15.46
C ALA A 115 -4.03 17.70 14.14
N LYS A 116 -3.55 16.46 14.01
CA LYS A 116 -2.97 15.95 12.76
C LYS A 116 -3.99 15.96 11.60
N LEU A 117 -5.24 15.59 11.87
CA LEU A 117 -6.34 15.65 10.90
C LEU A 117 -6.59 17.10 10.43
N ALA A 118 -6.67 18.05 11.36
CA ALA A 118 -6.84 19.47 11.02
C ALA A 118 -5.68 20.01 10.18
N GLN A 119 -4.45 19.62 10.51
CA GLN A 119 -3.25 19.97 9.74
C GLN A 119 -3.29 19.38 8.33
N ALA A 120 -3.65 18.10 8.18
CA ALA A 120 -3.86 17.47 6.87
C ALA A 120 -4.89 18.23 6.02
N CYS A 121 -6.04 18.57 6.62
CA CYS A 121 -7.08 19.36 5.94
C CYS A 121 -6.57 20.74 5.51
N GLY A 122 -5.74 21.38 6.36
CA GLY A 122 -5.10 22.66 6.05
C GLY A 122 -4.24 22.62 4.78
N TYR A 123 -3.45 21.56 4.61
CA TYR A 123 -2.66 21.34 3.38
C TYR A 123 -3.54 20.98 2.17
N LEU A 124 -4.59 20.19 2.37
CA LEU A 124 -5.48 19.72 1.30
C LEU A 124 -6.42 20.80 0.73
N ARG A 125 -6.43 22.00 1.33
CA ARG A 125 -7.09 23.17 0.74
C ARG A 125 -6.45 23.60 -0.58
N ASP A 126 -5.16 23.33 -0.77
CA ASP A 126 -4.53 23.48 -2.08
C ASP A 126 -5.01 22.32 -2.98
N PRO A 127 -5.73 22.60 -4.08
CA PRO A 127 -6.18 21.56 -5.00
C PRO A 127 -5.02 20.79 -5.66
N GLN A 128 -3.81 21.39 -5.72
CA GLN A 128 -2.60 20.76 -6.24
C GLN A 128 -1.90 19.85 -5.20
N CYS A 129 -2.31 19.91 -3.93
CA CYS A 129 -1.85 18.98 -2.92
C CYS A 129 -2.55 17.62 -3.11
N LEU A 130 -1.75 16.56 -3.26
CA LEU A 130 -2.23 15.20 -3.44
C LEU A 130 -2.73 14.64 -2.11
N LEU A 131 -3.83 13.88 -2.15
CA LEU A 131 -4.25 13.00 -1.06
C LEU A 131 -3.96 11.56 -1.49
N VAL A 132 -3.08 10.87 -0.78
CA VAL A 132 -2.67 9.49 -1.06
C VAL A 132 -2.89 8.66 0.18
N ALA A 133 -3.39 7.43 0.02
CA ALA A 133 -3.56 6.47 1.11
C ALA A 133 -2.78 5.19 0.78
N THR A 134 -2.11 4.61 1.79
CA THR A 134 -1.32 3.40 1.58
C THR A 134 -2.19 2.21 1.24
N ASP A 135 -3.37 2.10 1.81
CA ASP A 135 -4.29 0.97 1.65
C ASP A 135 -5.70 1.34 2.13
N PRO A 136 -6.76 0.65 1.65
CA PRO A 136 -8.13 0.92 2.03
C PRO A 136 -8.62 0.05 3.19
N ASP A 137 -7.75 -0.76 3.83
CA ASP A 137 -8.17 -1.74 4.81
C ASP A 137 -8.85 -1.05 6.01
N PRO A 138 -10.12 -1.41 6.33
CA PRO A 138 -10.87 -0.70 7.36
C PRO A 138 -10.42 -1.04 8.79
N TRP A 139 -9.94 -2.27 9.00
CA TRP A 139 -9.52 -2.81 10.29
C TRP A 139 -8.64 -4.06 10.08
N HIS A 140 -7.92 -4.45 11.12
CA HIS A 140 -7.14 -5.69 11.18
C HIS A 140 -7.41 -6.48 12.47
N PRO A 141 -7.42 -7.82 12.42
CA PRO A 141 -7.51 -8.65 13.61
C PRO A 141 -6.19 -8.64 14.41
N LEU A 142 -6.31 -8.74 15.74
CA LEU A 142 -5.22 -8.93 16.68
C LEU A 142 -5.24 -10.36 17.24
N SER A 143 -4.11 -10.82 17.77
CA SER A 143 -3.95 -12.19 18.28
C SER A 143 -4.83 -12.52 19.49
N ASP A 144 -5.30 -11.51 20.21
CA ASP A 144 -6.21 -11.63 21.35
C ASP A 144 -7.70 -11.57 20.94
N GLY A 145 -7.99 -11.57 19.63
CA GLY A 145 -9.34 -11.49 19.09
C GLY A 145 -9.89 -10.07 18.96
N GLN A 146 -9.18 -9.04 19.43
CA GLN A 146 -9.57 -7.65 19.24
C GLN A 146 -9.34 -7.19 17.79
N ARG A 147 -9.86 -6.01 17.45
CA ARG A 147 -9.60 -5.33 16.17
C ARG A 147 -8.86 -4.03 16.41
N THR A 148 -7.91 -3.73 15.54
CA THR A 148 -7.29 -2.39 15.46
C THR A 148 -7.84 -1.67 14.22
N PRO A 149 -8.09 -0.34 14.29
CA PRO A 149 -8.43 0.45 13.11
C PRO A 149 -7.34 0.34 12.03
N GLY A 150 -7.76 0.20 10.77
CA GLY A 150 -6.86 0.15 9.62
C GLY A 150 -6.73 1.52 8.94
N THR A 151 -5.82 1.64 7.98
CA THR A 151 -5.58 2.87 7.22
C THR A 151 -6.86 3.43 6.58
N GLY A 152 -7.76 2.55 6.12
CA GLY A 152 -9.03 2.95 5.51
C GLY A 152 -9.92 3.77 6.44
N SER A 153 -9.90 3.47 7.75
CA SER A 153 -10.67 4.25 8.73
C SER A 153 -10.13 5.67 8.92
N LEU A 154 -8.80 5.84 8.93
CA LEU A 154 -8.15 7.15 9.04
C LEU A 154 -8.33 7.94 7.73
N THR A 155 -8.21 7.25 6.60
CA THR A 155 -8.45 7.81 5.27
C THR A 155 -9.87 8.35 5.16
N ALA A 156 -10.88 7.61 5.64
CA ALA A 156 -12.26 8.06 5.65
C ALA A 156 -12.45 9.37 6.45
N ALA A 157 -11.78 9.52 7.59
CA ALA A 157 -11.80 10.76 8.36
C ALA A 157 -11.18 11.94 7.59
N VAL A 158 -10.03 11.72 6.93
CA VAL A 158 -9.35 12.74 6.12
C VAL A 158 -10.17 13.11 4.89
N GLU A 159 -10.71 12.14 4.15
CA GLU A 159 -11.56 12.37 2.98
C GLU A 159 -12.81 13.17 3.35
N THR A 160 -13.50 12.76 4.42
CA THR A 160 -14.72 13.43 4.86
C THR A 160 -14.46 14.87 5.28
N ALA A 161 -13.41 15.10 6.07
CA ALA A 161 -13.08 16.44 6.57
C ALA A 161 -12.51 17.38 5.49
N SER A 162 -11.79 16.85 4.51
CA SER A 162 -11.20 17.65 3.42
C SER A 162 -12.09 17.81 2.19
N GLY A 163 -13.12 16.96 2.03
CA GLY A 163 -13.92 16.87 0.80
C GLY A 163 -13.16 16.33 -0.40
N ARG A 164 -11.97 15.76 -0.20
CA ARG A 164 -11.10 15.18 -1.24
C ARG A 164 -11.21 13.66 -1.22
N LYS A 165 -10.95 13.02 -2.37
CA LYS A 165 -10.79 11.57 -2.47
C LYS A 165 -9.32 11.18 -2.57
N ALA A 166 -8.94 10.17 -1.80
CA ALA A 166 -7.58 9.67 -1.74
C ALA A 166 -7.29 8.76 -2.94
N LEU A 167 -6.07 8.89 -3.46
CA LEU A 167 -5.49 7.91 -4.36
C LEU A 167 -4.96 6.76 -3.52
N VAL A 168 -5.57 5.59 -3.60
CA VAL A 168 -5.16 4.39 -2.87
C VAL A 168 -4.06 3.67 -3.65
N VAL A 169 -2.93 3.41 -3.01
CA VAL A 169 -1.76 2.77 -3.64
C VAL A 169 -1.78 1.25 -3.45
N GLY A 170 -2.15 0.79 -2.27
CA GLY A 170 -2.17 -0.62 -1.90
C GLY A 170 -3.26 -1.43 -2.59
N LYS A 171 -3.30 -2.73 -2.30
CA LYS A 171 -4.34 -3.65 -2.81
C LYS A 171 -5.71 -3.10 -2.38
N PRO A 172 -6.73 -3.09 -3.25
CA PRO A 172 -6.80 -3.80 -4.54
C PRO A 172 -6.33 -3.00 -5.77
N ASN A 173 -5.69 -1.85 -5.59
CA ASN A 173 -5.12 -1.06 -6.70
C ASN A 173 -3.94 -1.80 -7.36
N THR A 174 -3.80 -1.66 -8.68
CA THR A 174 -2.76 -2.35 -9.48
C THR A 174 -1.36 -1.76 -9.33
N TYR A 175 -1.21 -0.57 -8.73
CA TYR A 175 0.08 0.14 -8.69
C TYR A 175 1.22 -0.68 -8.06
N MET A 176 0.92 -1.49 -7.04
CA MET A 176 1.95 -2.37 -6.46
C MET A 176 2.38 -3.47 -7.43
N PHE A 177 1.48 -3.94 -8.30
CA PHE A 177 1.84 -4.86 -9.37
C PHE A 177 2.65 -4.17 -10.46
N ASP A 178 2.35 -2.91 -10.79
CA ASP A 178 3.17 -2.13 -11.74
C ASP A 178 4.61 -2.00 -11.24
N CYS A 179 4.80 -1.74 -9.94
CA CYS A 179 6.13 -1.72 -9.30
C CYS A 179 6.86 -3.07 -9.40
N ILE A 180 6.11 -4.18 -9.31
CA ILE A 180 6.65 -5.54 -9.44
C ILE A 180 7.07 -5.80 -10.89
N VAL A 181 6.22 -5.47 -11.86
CA VAL A 181 6.48 -5.66 -13.29
C VAL A 181 7.68 -4.84 -13.74
N GLU A 182 7.79 -3.58 -13.32
CA GLU A 182 8.93 -2.71 -13.62
C GLU A 182 10.26 -3.34 -13.15
N ARG A 183 10.25 -4.01 -11.99
CA ARG A 183 11.45 -4.58 -11.39
C ARG A 183 11.78 -6.00 -11.87
N PHE A 184 10.78 -6.82 -12.14
CA PHE A 184 10.95 -8.27 -12.36
C PHE A 184 10.45 -8.78 -13.71
N GLY A 185 9.75 -7.96 -14.51
CA GLY A 185 9.24 -8.37 -15.82
C GLY A 185 8.27 -9.56 -15.74
N VAL A 186 7.38 -9.56 -14.75
CA VAL A 186 6.47 -10.67 -14.46
C VAL A 186 5.33 -10.74 -15.50
N ASP A 187 5.07 -11.95 -16.03
CA ASP A 187 3.92 -12.22 -16.88
C ASP A 187 2.67 -12.50 -16.02
N PRO A 188 1.62 -11.65 -16.09
CA PRO A 188 0.42 -11.82 -15.27
C PRO A 188 -0.29 -13.16 -15.50
N SER A 189 -0.32 -13.62 -16.76
CA SER A 189 -1.02 -14.86 -17.14
C SER A 189 -0.39 -16.13 -16.55
N ARG A 190 0.86 -16.01 -16.09
CA ARG A 190 1.65 -17.09 -15.50
C ARG A 190 1.92 -16.90 -14.01
N THR A 191 1.18 -15.99 -13.38
CA THR A 191 1.41 -15.58 -11.99
C THR A 191 0.18 -15.88 -11.13
N LEU A 192 0.44 -16.41 -9.93
CA LEU A 192 -0.57 -16.70 -8.92
C LEU A 192 -0.54 -15.61 -7.83
N MET A 193 -1.69 -15.00 -7.57
CA MET A 193 -1.91 -14.18 -6.38
C MET A 193 -2.50 -15.05 -5.27
N VAL A 194 -1.77 -15.20 -4.18
CA VAL A 194 -2.21 -15.96 -3.00
C VAL A 194 -2.43 -14.99 -1.84
N GLY A 195 -3.62 -15.02 -1.24
CA GLY A 195 -3.96 -14.14 -0.13
C GLY A 195 -5.18 -14.60 0.65
N ASP A 196 -5.47 -13.95 1.77
CA ASP A 196 -6.47 -14.37 2.74
C ASP A 196 -7.70 -13.45 2.80
N ARG A 197 -7.71 -12.38 2.01
CA ARG A 197 -8.80 -11.40 2.01
C ARG A 197 -9.37 -11.15 0.60
N LEU A 198 -10.67 -11.39 0.44
CA LEU A 198 -11.37 -11.31 -0.85
C LEU A 198 -11.31 -9.90 -1.44
N GLU A 199 -11.64 -8.89 -0.65
CA GLU A 199 -11.79 -7.49 -1.10
C GLU A 199 -10.46 -6.81 -1.42
N THR A 200 -9.33 -7.38 -0.97
CA THR A 200 -8.00 -6.84 -1.22
C THR A 200 -7.18 -7.76 -2.10
N ASP A 201 -6.94 -9.01 -1.70
CA ASP A 201 -5.98 -9.89 -2.38
C ASP A 201 -6.55 -10.50 -3.64
N ILE A 202 -7.78 -11.02 -3.56
CA ILE A 202 -8.44 -11.65 -4.71
C ILE A 202 -8.82 -10.59 -5.73
N LEU A 203 -9.40 -9.48 -5.29
CA LEU A 203 -9.69 -8.35 -6.16
C LEU A 203 -8.41 -7.76 -6.79
N PHE A 204 -7.30 -7.66 -6.03
CA PHE A 204 -6.01 -7.25 -6.60
C PHE A 204 -5.55 -8.19 -7.71
N GLY A 205 -5.56 -9.51 -7.45
CA GLY A 205 -5.16 -10.49 -8.44
C GLY A 205 -6.03 -10.41 -9.70
N LYS A 206 -7.35 -10.28 -9.52
CA LYS A 206 -8.31 -10.07 -10.61
C LYS A 206 -7.99 -8.81 -11.43
N ASN A 207 -7.79 -7.68 -10.76
CA ASN A 207 -7.47 -6.39 -11.40
C ASN A 207 -6.14 -6.43 -12.17
N CYS A 208 -5.20 -7.25 -11.71
CA CYS A 208 -3.89 -7.44 -12.35
C CYS A 208 -3.89 -8.55 -13.42
N GLY A 209 -5.00 -9.24 -13.64
CA GLY A 209 -5.07 -10.37 -14.59
C GLY A 209 -4.34 -11.63 -14.13
N LEU A 210 -4.16 -11.80 -12.81
CA LEU A 210 -3.53 -12.95 -12.19
C LEU A 210 -4.56 -14.04 -11.89
N SER A 211 -4.11 -15.29 -11.87
CA SER A 211 -4.91 -16.36 -11.27
C SER A 211 -4.87 -16.25 -9.75
N THR A 212 -6.00 -16.41 -9.07
CA THR A 212 -6.15 -16.13 -7.63
C THR A 212 -6.38 -17.39 -6.80
N ILE A 213 -5.72 -17.45 -5.65
CA ILE A 213 -5.89 -18.51 -4.65
C ILE A 213 -6.21 -17.87 -3.30
N LEU A 214 -7.38 -18.18 -2.75
CA LEU A 214 -7.74 -17.83 -1.38
C LEU A 214 -7.15 -18.85 -0.40
N THR A 215 -6.43 -18.41 0.63
CA THR A 215 -6.10 -19.26 1.79
C THR A 215 -7.04 -18.96 2.96
N LEU A 216 -7.54 -20.01 3.63
CA LEU A 216 -8.51 -19.90 4.72
C LEU A 216 -7.87 -19.68 6.11
N THR A 217 -6.57 -19.38 6.16
CA THR A 217 -5.82 -19.13 7.41
C THR A 217 -5.97 -17.70 7.97
N GLY A 218 -6.72 -16.81 7.30
CA GLY A 218 -6.75 -15.38 7.62
C GLY A 218 -8.15 -14.77 7.72
N VAL A 219 -8.38 -13.64 7.03
CA VAL A 219 -9.54 -12.77 7.27
C VAL A 219 -10.85 -13.32 6.70
N SER A 220 -10.88 -13.61 5.41
CA SER A 220 -12.11 -14.01 4.71
C SER A 220 -12.40 -15.49 4.91
N ARG A 221 -13.70 -15.82 4.97
CA ARG A 221 -14.18 -17.19 5.07
C ARG A 221 -14.66 -17.74 3.72
N LEU A 222 -14.70 -19.07 3.61
CA LEU A 222 -15.18 -19.73 2.38
C LEU A 222 -16.65 -19.37 2.09
N GLU A 223 -17.47 -19.21 3.12
CA GLU A 223 -18.88 -18.86 2.96
C GLU A 223 -19.07 -17.47 2.34
N GLU A 224 -18.16 -16.53 2.61
CA GLU A 224 -18.17 -15.19 1.99
C GLU A 224 -17.87 -15.28 0.49
N ALA A 225 -16.88 -16.10 0.10
CA ALA A 225 -16.57 -16.35 -1.30
C ALA A 225 -17.73 -17.03 -2.03
N GLN A 226 -18.39 -18.00 -1.40
CA GLN A 226 -19.58 -18.67 -1.93
C GLN A 226 -20.76 -17.70 -2.08
N ALA A 227 -20.96 -16.79 -1.12
CA ALA A 227 -21.99 -15.77 -1.20
C ALA A 227 -21.74 -14.80 -2.37
N TYR A 228 -20.50 -14.35 -2.58
CA TYR A 228 -20.14 -13.56 -3.76
C TYR A 228 -20.34 -14.34 -5.06
N MET A 229 -20.00 -15.63 -5.08
CA MET A 229 -20.24 -16.50 -6.23
C MET A 229 -21.71 -16.70 -6.53
N ALA A 230 -22.59 -16.71 -5.53
CA ALA A 230 -24.04 -16.80 -5.71
C ALA A 230 -24.70 -15.47 -6.08
N SER A 231 -24.02 -14.34 -5.90
CA SER A 231 -24.55 -13.00 -6.20
C SER A 231 -24.68 -12.75 -7.71
N ASP A 232 -25.71 -11.99 -8.10
CA ASP A 232 -25.89 -11.49 -9.48
C ASP A 232 -25.05 -10.22 -9.76
N SER A 233 -24.43 -9.63 -8.73
CA SER A 233 -23.62 -8.43 -8.87
C SER A 233 -22.29 -8.73 -9.57
N ALA A 234 -22.01 -8.04 -10.68
CA ALA A 234 -20.71 -8.14 -11.36
C ALA A 234 -19.54 -7.80 -10.42
N ALA A 235 -19.70 -6.77 -9.58
CA ALA A 235 -18.68 -6.39 -8.60
C ALA A 235 -18.45 -7.48 -7.54
N ALA A 236 -19.49 -8.25 -7.18
CA ALA A 236 -19.32 -9.41 -6.30
C ALA A 236 -18.58 -10.55 -7.01
N LYS A 237 -18.83 -10.78 -8.30
CA LYS A 237 -18.12 -11.81 -9.07
C LYS A 237 -16.61 -11.55 -9.16
N ASP A 238 -16.18 -10.28 -9.12
CA ASP A 238 -14.76 -9.93 -9.11
C ASP A 238 -14.05 -10.28 -7.79
N LEU A 239 -14.82 -10.55 -6.72
CA LEU A 239 -14.31 -10.99 -5.42
C LEU A 239 -14.19 -12.51 -5.31
N VAL A 240 -14.59 -13.27 -6.33
CA VAL A 240 -14.56 -14.74 -6.30
C VAL A 240 -13.17 -15.24 -6.70
N PRO A 241 -12.50 -16.05 -5.87
CA PRO A 241 -11.18 -16.58 -6.20
C PRO A 241 -11.27 -17.69 -7.26
N ASN A 242 -10.21 -17.89 -8.05
CA ASN A 242 -10.15 -19.03 -8.98
C ASN A 242 -10.04 -20.36 -8.25
N TYR A 243 -9.28 -20.39 -7.15
CA TYR A 243 -9.06 -21.56 -6.31
C TYR A 243 -9.06 -21.17 -4.83
N TYR A 244 -9.18 -22.15 -3.95
CA TYR A 244 -8.94 -21.97 -2.52
C TYR A 244 -8.19 -23.16 -1.94
N VAL A 245 -7.51 -22.92 -0.80
CA VAL A 245 -6.81 -23.93 -0.01
C VAL A 245 -7.05 -23.66 1.48
N ASP A 246 -7.04 -24.70 2.30
CA ASP A 246 -7.14 -24.52 3.76
C ASP A 246 -5.90 -23.79 4.27
N SER A 247 -4.73 -24.18 3.76
CA SER A 247 -3.45 -23.54 4.04
C SER A 247 -2.55 -23.52 2.80
N ILE A 248 -1.63 -22.56 2.72
CA ILE A 248 -0.61 -22.54 1.66
C ILE A 248 0.29 -23.79 1.68
N ALA A 249 0.30 -24.56 2.78
CA ALA A 249 0.97 -25.86 2.85
C ALA A 249 0.40 -26.87 1.83
N ASP A 250 -0.88 -26.75 1.46
CA ASP A 250 -1.56 -27.63 0.52
C ASP A 250 -1.06 -27.45 -0.92
N LEU A 251 -0.28 -26.38 -1.19
CA LEU A 251 0.36 -26.14 -2.47
C LEU A 251 1.65 -26.96 -2.67
N ILE A 252 2.25 -27.48 -1.59
CA ILE A 252 3.55 -28.17 -1.64
C ILE A 252 3.49 -29.45 -2.48
N PRO A 253 2.51 -30.36 -2.31
CA PRO A 253 2.47 -31.60 -3.08
C PRO A 253 2.49 -31.38 -4.60
N GLY A 254 1.87 -30.29 -5.09
CA GLY A 254 1.84 -29.95 -6.51
C GLY A 254 3.14 -29.32 -7.06
N LEU A 255 4.18 -29.15 -6.23
CA LEU A 255 5.50 -28.66 -6.67
C LEU A 255 6.49 -29.79 -6.95
N ASP A 256 6.24 -30.99 -6.42
CA ASP A 256 7.10 -32.17 -6.50
C ASP A 256 6.77 -33.07 -7.71
N GLU A 257 5.71 -32.75 -8.46
CA GLU A 257 5.37 -33.31 -9.78
C GLU A 257 6.00 -32.50 -10.93
#